data_AF-A0A7W4CES6-F1
#
_entry.id   AF-A0A7W4CES6-F1
#
_cell.length_a   1.000
_cell.length_b   1.000
_cell.length_c   1.000
_cell.angle_alpha   90.00
_cell.angle_beta   90.00
_cell.angle_gamma   90.00
#
_symmetry.space_group_name_H-M   'P 1'
#
loop_
_entity.id
_entity.type
_entity.pdbx_description
1 polymer ?
#
loop_
_entity_poly.entity_id
_entity_poly.type
_entity_poly.pdbx_seq_one_letter_code
_entity_poly.pdbx_strand_id
1 'polypeptide(L)'
;MKPGRNELCPCGSGKKYKRCCMNSISKQHASMLDDIEQVAAMNPNLSIEELNIVAEQKMKAANERPHPDFCGLSPTQMSNWLYAPFSDLEGVTIHTPDDLITSPVMRYLALIIDEAMQGGGSFKATSKGNLPTKIVKQASELLPEFAVSEFERHISISEYAGSNEDKFNALHYSRVLAEIAGIIYRRSGRYHVKKSAQKQYLAHGIQAFFIPMLEAATSQYNWGYLDGWEQEVDLRAIWLFMLWRLQSHGNTEQLMEEVITAFPDLLLRCPEDEYRSSSQLLGRMTDSRFTKRFLEFWGFVTVAPMRHIDDFRTPDKVEVQPLMKQVFQFDV
;
A
#
# COMPACT_ATOMS: atom_id res chain seq x y z
N MET A 1 -20.73 -12.03 7.04
CA MET A 1 -21.55 -13.26 7.12
C MET A 1 -20.60 -14.45 7.16
N LYS A 2 -20.82 -15.47 8.02
CA LYS A 2 -19.97 -16.68 8.01
C LYS A 2 -20.40 -17.58 6.83
N PRO A 3 -19.49 -18.05 5.96
CA PRO A 3 -19.84 -18.89 4.83
C PRO A 3 -20.44 -20.22 5.29
N GLY A 4 -21.44 -20.70 4.56
CA GLY A 4 -22.05 -22.00 4.79
C GLY A 4 -21.03 -23.12 4.60
N ARG A 5 -21.03 -24.13 5.47
CA ARG A 5 -20.07 -25.26 5.45
C ARG A 5 -19.87 -25.91 4.07
N ASN A 6 -20.92 -25.98 3.25
CA ASN A 6 -20.89 -26.61 1.93
C ASN A 6 -20.65 -25.64 0.77
N GLU A 7 -20.65 -24.34 1.01
CA GLU A 7 -20.38 -23.31 0.01
C GLU A 7 -18.91 -23.35 -0.43
N LEU A 8 -18.61 -22.76 -1.58
CA LEU A 8 -17.23 -22.56 -2.01
C LEU A 8 -16.49 -21.72 -0.97
N CYS A 9 -15.26 -22.12 -0.67
CA CYS A 9 -14.45 -21.47 0.34
C CYS A 9 -14.13 -20.06 -0.13
N PRO A 10 -14.36 -19.03 0.70
CA PRO A 10 -14.14 -17.66 0.28
C PRO A 10 -12.70 -17.30 -0.05
N CYS A 11 -11.74 -18.14 0.35
CA CYS A 11 -10.33 -17.99 0.02
C CYS A 11 -9.98 -18.23 -1.46
N GLY A 12 -10.97 -18.40 -2.34
CA GLY A 12 -10.73 -18.59 -3.77
C GLY A 12 -10.11 -19.94 -4.15
N SER A 13 -9.99 -20.90 -3.23
CA SER A 13 -9.34 -22.19 -3.49
C SER A 13 -10.14 -23.15 -4.38
N GLY A 14 -11.38 -22.80 -4.75
CA GLY A 14 -12.32 -23.67 -5.47
C GLY A 14 -12.82 -24.88 -4.66
N LYS A 15 -12.40 -25.04 -3.40
CA LYS A 15 -12.83 -26.15 -2.50
C LYS A 15 -14.02 -25.70 -1.66
N LYS A 16 -14.83 -26.65 -1.14
CA LYS A 16 -15.89 -26.33 -0.15
C LYS A 16 -15.27 -25.76 1.14
N TYR A 17 -15.91 -24.78 1.78
CA TYR A 17 -15.42 -24.13 3.01
C TYR A 17 -15.03 -25.15 4.10
N LYS A 18 -15.88 -26.16 4.35
CA LYS A 18 -15.59 -27.26 5.29
C LYS A 18 -14.37 -28.12 4.96
N ARG A 19 -13.89 -28.08 3.71
CA ARG A 19 -12.72 -28.85 3.22
C ARG A 19 -11.50 -27.97 2.99
N CYS A 20 -11.60 -26.67 3.27
CA CYS A 20 -10.54 -25.70 3.08
C CYS A 20 -10.29 -24.94 4.39
N CYS A 21 -10.53 -23.62 4.46
CA CYS A 21 -10.19 -22.80 5.63
C CYS A 21 -10.78 -23.31 6.95
N MET A 22 -12.02 -23.84 6.94
CA MET A 22 -12.59 -24.40 8.17
C MET A 22 -11.82 -25.64 8.64
N ASN A 23 -11.34 -26.47 7.70
CA ASN A 23 -10.58 -27.68 8.02
C ASN A 23 -9.15 -27.37 8.44
N SER A 24 -8.50 -26.36 7.83
CA SER A 24 -7.16 -25.93 8.24
C SER A 24 -7.17 -25.37 9.66
N ILE A 25 -8.13 -24.48 9.97
CA ILE A 25 -8.33 -23.94 11.33
C ILE A 25 -8.60 -25.08 12.31
N SER A 26 -9.49 -26.02 11.96
CA SER A 26 -9.80 -27.17 12.83
C SER A 26 -8.57 -28.07 13.07
N LYS A 27 -7.72 -28.27 12.05
CA LYS A 27 -6.48 -29.06 12.17
C LYS A 27 -5.41 -28.36 13.01
N GLN A 28 -5.27 -27.03 12.88
CA GLN A 28 -4.35 -26.26 13.71
C GLN A 28 -4.79 -26.30 15.19
N HIS A 29 -6.08 -26.09 15.46
CA HIS A 29 -6.61 -26.23 16.82
C HIS A 29 -6.44 -27.64 17.39
N ALA A 30 -6.73 -28.68 16.59
CA ALA A 30 -6.53 -30.06 17.02
C ALA A 30 -5.06 -30.36 17.33
N SER A 31 -4.13 -29.95 16.45
CA SER A 31 -2.69 -30.14 16.70
C SER A 31 -2.19 -29.38 17.93
N MET A 32 -2.71 -28.19 18.22
CA MET A 32 -2.36 -27.45 19.45
C MET A 32 -2.91 -28.14 20.70
N LEU A 33 -4.13 -28.68 20.63
CA LEU A 33 -4.73 -29.42 21.74
C LEU A 33 -3.99 -30.73 22.00
N ASP A 34 -3.62 -31.47 20.95
CA ASP A 34 -2.83 -32.71 21.04
C ASP A 34 -1.47 -32.45 21.72
N ASP A 35 -0.79 -31.35 21.38
CA ASP A 35 0.49 -30.94 21.99
C ASP A 35 0.33 -30.62 23.49
N ILE A 36 -0.76 -29.95 23.89
CA ILE A 36 -1.04 -29.61 25.28
C ILE A 36 -1.43 -30.88 26.07
N GLU A 37 -2.26 -31.74 25.49
CA GLU A 37 -2.62 -33.04 26.05
C GLU A 37 -1.38 -33.92 26.25
N GLN A 38 -0.44 -33.92 25.31
CA GLN A 38 0.81 -34.64 25.44
C GLN A 38 1.66 -34.12 26.60
N VAL A 39 1.80 -32.80 26.77
CA VAL A 39 2.55 -32.22 27.89
C VAL A 39 1.88 -32.52 29.23
N ALA A 40 0.55 -32.44 29.30
CA ALA A 40 -0.22 -32.81 30.48
C ALA A 40 -0.08 -34.30 30.83
N ALA A 41 -0.08 -35.18 29.83
CA ALA A 41 0.11 -36.62 30.02
C ALA A 41 1.53 -36.97 30.47
N MET A 42 2.56 -36.26 29.99
CA MET A 42 3.95 -36.46 30.39
C MET A 42 4.28 -35.86 31.77
N ASN A 43 3.48 -34.89 32.24
CA ASN A 43 3.70 -34.19 33.51
C ASN A 43 2.39 -34.15 34.32
N PRO A 44 1.97 -35.29 34.91
CA PRO A 44 0.65 -35.44 35.52
C PRO A 44 0.42 -34.60 36.78
N ASN A 45 1.47 -33.95 37.31
CA ASN A 45 1.43 -33.12 38.51
C ASN A 45 1.37 -31.61 38.20
N LEU A 46 1.29 -31.20 36.93
CA LEU A 46 1.17 -29.78 36.58
C LEU A 46 -0.11 -29.19 37.18
N SER A 47 0.06 -28.05 37.84
CA SER A 47 -1.06 -27.19 38.21
C SER A 47 -1.67 -26.53 36.98
N ILE A 48 -2.90 -26.01 37.13
CA ILE A 48 -3.58 -25.26 36.06
C ILE A 48 -2.76 -24.03 35.64
N GLU A 49 -2.07 -23.39 36.58
CA GLU A 49 -1.22 -22.24 36.30
C GLU A 49 -0.01 -22.61 35.44
N GLU A 50 0.65 -23.74 35.74
CA GLU A 50 1.76 -24.23 34.91
C GLU A 50 1.28 -24.72 33.54
N LEU A 51 0.08 -25.30 33.43
CA LEU A 51 -0.53 -25.64 32.14
C LEU A 51 -0.83 -24.41 31.28
N ASN A 52 -1.28 -23.31 31.89
CA ASN A 52 -1.48 -22.05 31.18
C ASN A 52 -0.16 -21.49 30.64
N ILE A 53 0.92 -21.54 31.44
CA ILE A 53 2.26 -21.13 31.01
C ILE A 53 2.74 -21.98 29.81
N VAL A 54 2.53 -23.30 29.87
CA VAL A 54 2.87 -24.20 28.75
C VAL A 54 2.07 -23.82 27.49
N ALA A 55 0.76 -23.57 27.63
CA ALA A 55 -0.08 -23.18 26.50
C ALA A 55 0.38 -21.84 25.89
N GLU A 56 0.69 -20.84 26.71
CA GLU A 56 1.22 -19.55 26.27
C GLU A 56 2.56 -19.70 25.54
N GLN A 57 3.49 -20.48 26.08
CA GLN A 57 4.78 -20.75 25.44
C GLN A 57 4.63 -21.45 24.10
N LYS A 58 3.71 -22.42 23.99
CA LYS A 58 3.42 -23.13 22.74
C LYS A 58 2.77 -22.21 21.71
N MET A 59 1.82 -21.37 22.12
CA MET A 59 1.21 -20.37 21.25
C MET A 59 2.25 -19.36 20.76
N LYS A 60 3.12 -18.88 21.64
CA LYS A 60 4.22 -17.98 21.29
C LYS A 60 5.17 -18.62 20.28
N ALA A 61 5.63 -19.84 20.55
CA ALA A 61 6.52 -20.58 19.64
C ALA A 61 5.88 -20.86 18.27
N ALA A 62 4.56 -21.09 18.22
CA ALA A 62 3.84 -21.23 16.96
C ALA A 62 3.75 -19.90 16.20
N ASN A 63 3.49 -18.78 16.90
CA ASN A 63 3.39 -17.44 16.32
C ASN A 63 4.73 -16.83 15.92
N GLU A 64 5.85 -17.35 16.44
CA GLU A 64 7.22 -16.97 16.06
C GLU A 64 7.79 -17.84 14.92
N ARG A 65 7.10 -18.93 14.54
CA ARG A 65 7.54 -19.82 13.47
C ARG A 65 7.22 -19.23 12.09
N PRO A 66 8.16 -19.24 11.14
CA PRO A 66 7.90 -18.94 9.72
C PRO A 66 6.70 -19.70 9.17
N HIS A 67 5.78 -18.98 8.53
CA HIS A 67 4.58 -19.57 7.93
C HIS A 67 4.64 -19.49 6.39
N PRO A 68 4.41 -20.60 5.66
CA PRO A 68 4.51 -20.62 4.20
C PRO A 68 3.50 -19.68 3.52
N ASP A 69 2.27 -19.58 4.05
CA ASP A 69 1.25 -18.68 3.52
C ASP A 69 1.60 -17.19 3.69
N PHE A 70 2.57 -16.87 4.56
CA PHE A 70 3.14 -15.52 4.74
C PHE A 70 4.54 -15.39 4.12
N CYS A 71 4.85 -16.26 3.15
CA CYS A 71 6.11 -16.28 2.42
C CYS A 71 7.36 -16.40 3.33
N GLY A 72 7.22 -17.02 4.50
CA GLY A 72 8.31 -17.18 5.47
C GLY A 72 8.25 -16.24 6.66
N LEU A 73 7.39 -15.22 6.65
CA LEU A 73 7.14 -14.41 7.85
C LEU A 73 6.42 -15.24 8.92
N SER A 74 6.75 -15.00 10.18
CA SER A 74 5.97 -15.52 11.29
C SER A 74 4.65 -14.75 11.45
N PRO A 75 3.60 -15.35 12.04
CA PRO A 75 2.38 -14.62 12.40
C PRO A 75 2.62 -13.36 13.24
N THR A 76 3.64 -13.36 14.11
CA THR A 76 4.01 -12.20 14.92
C THR A 76 4.57 -11.06 14.05
N GLN A 77 5.51 -11.36 13.15
CA GLN A 77 6.04 -10.37 12.21
C GLN A 77 4.95 -9.82 11.29
N MET A 78 4.07 -10.68 10.78
CA MET A 78 2.92 -10.25 9.98
C MET A 78 2.01 -9.31 10.78
N SER A 79 1.67 -9.68 12.02
CA SER A 79 0.87 -8.83 12.91
C SER A 79 1.53 -7.47 13.16
N ASN A 80 2.86 -7.42 13.31
CA ASN A 80 3.59 -6.14 13.40
C ASN A 80 3.38 -5.31 12.12
N TRP A 81 3.59 -5.90 10.94
CA TRP A 81 3.45 -5.19 9.66
C TRP A 81 2.03 -4.65 9.38
N LEU A 82 1.00 -5.31 9.90
CA LEU A 82 -0.40 -4.89 9.70
C LEU A 82 -0.83 -3.74 10.60
N TYR A 83 -0.23 -3.59 11.78
CA TYR A 83 -0.79 -2.77 12.86
C TYR A 83 0.19 -1.82 13.55
N ALA A 84 1.50 -2.06 13.45
CA ALA A 84 2.50 -1.22 14.10
C ALA A 84 2.63 0.15 13.39
N PRO A 85 2.90 1.24 14.14
CA PRO A 85 3.30 2.50 13.55
C PRO A 85 4.70 2.37 12.90
N PHE A 86 5.06 3.31 12.04
CA PHE A 86 6.33 3.28 11.28
C PHE A 86 7.58 3.19 12.17
N SER A 87 7.56 3.79 13.36
CA SER A 87 8.69 3.74 14.31
C SER A 87 8.96 2.36 14.88
N ASP A 88 7.95 1.47 14.84
CA ASP A 88 7.96 0.18 15.53
C ASP A 88 7.86 -0.99 14.53
N LEU A 89 7.96 -0.71 13.22
CA LEU A 89 7.99 -1.74 12.19
C LEU A 89 9.25 -2.59 12.32
N GLU A 90 9.07 -3.90 12.44
CA GLU A 90 10.15 -4.87 12.55
C GLU A 90 10.58 -5.37 11.17
N GLY A 91 11.86 -5.68 10.98
CA GLY A 91 12.38 -6.25 9.73
C GLY A 91 12.34 -5.29 8.53
N VAL A 92 12.06 -4.00 8.74
CA VAL A 92 12.18 -2.97 7.71
C VAL A 92 12.71 -1.67 8.29
N THR A 93 13.65 -1.05 7.59
CA THR A 93 14.05 0.34 7.85
C THR A 93 13.51 1.22 6.73
N ILE A 94 12.78 2.27 7.12
CA ILE A 94 12.24 3.28 6.20
C ILE A 94 13.10 4.53 6.28
N HIS A 95 13.89 4.78 5.23
CA HIS A 95 14.77 5.94 5.13
C HIS A 95 14.10 7.09 4.40
N THR A 96 14.48 8.32 4.75
CA THR A 96 14.21 9.49 3.90
C THR A 96 15.37 9.61 2.90
N PRO A 97 15.13 9.51 1.58
CA PRO A 97 16.17 9.69 0.59
C PRO A 97 16.74 11.11 0.59
N ASP A 98 18.04 11.22 0.35
CA ASP A 98 18.71 12.52 0.20
C ASP A 98 18.21 13.26 -1.05
N ASP A 99 18.02 12.51 -2.14
CA ASP A 99 17.54 13.00 -3.42
C ASP A 99 16.13 12.49 -3.72
N LEU A 100 15.21 13.44 -3.93
CA LEU A 100 13.80 13.21 -4.23
C LEU A 100 13.43 13.71 -5.63
N ILE A 101 14.42 14.02 -6.49
CA ILE A 101 14.24 14.51 -7.87
C ILE A 101 13.33 13.59 -8.69
N THR A 102 13.44 12.27 -8.47
CA THR A 102 12.74 11.22 -9.23
C THR A 102 11.35 10.89 -8.69
N SER A 103 10.94 11.45 -7.55
CA SER A 103 9.62 11.19 -6.96
C SER A 103 8.60 12.24 -7.42
N PRO A 104 7.61 11.88 -8.25
CA PRO A 104 6.61 12.84 -8.72
C PRO A 104 5.87 13.51 -7.55
N VAL A 105 5.42 12.73 -6.56
CA VAL A 105 4.72 13.24 -5.37
C VAL A 105 5.52 14.30 -4.64
N MET A 106 6.82 14.06 -4.39
CA MET A 106 7.66 15.01 -3.66
C MET A 106 7.99 16.24 -4.49
N ARG A 107 8.15 16.09 -5.81
CA ARG A 107 8.37 17.22 -6.72
C ARG A 107 7.14 18.11 -6.86
N TYR A 108 5.95 17.53 -6.91
CA TYR A 108 4.70 18.27 -6.90
C TYR A 108 4.48 18.99 -5.56
N LEU A 109 4.81 18.35 -4.44
CA LEU A 109 4.76 19.01 -3.12
C LEU A 109 5.71 20.21 -3.07
N ALA A 110 6.94 20.07 -3.58
CA ALA A 110 7.90 21.17 -3.62
C ALA A 110 7.34 22.38 -4.38
N LEU A 111 6.75 22.18 -5.56
CA LEU A 111 6.09 23.25 -6.33
C LEU A 111 4.98 23.95 -5.53
N ILE A 112 4.16 23.19 -4.81
CA ILE A 112 3.07 23.73 -3.99
C ILE A 112 3.61 24.57 -2.83
N ILE A 113 4.65 24.08 -2.13
CA ILE A 113 5.26 24.80 -1.01
C ILE A 113 6.00 26.04 -1.52
N ASP A 114 6.77 25.94 -2.59
CA ASP A 114 7.51 27.07 -3.16
C ASP A 114 6.59 28.21 -3.59
N GLU A 115 5.48 27.90 -4.26
CA GLU A 115 4.47 28.91 -4.62
C GLU A 115 3.91 29.60 -3.36
N ALA A 116 3.63 28.83 -2.31
CA ALA A 116 3.16 29.40 -1.05
C ALA A 116 4.22 30.27 -0.38
N MET A 117 5.48 29.82 -0.32
CA MET A 117 6.58 30.53 0.33
C MET A 117 6.88 31.85 -0.38
N GLN A 118 6.87 31.87 -1.71
CA GLN A 118 6.96 33.11 -2.51
C GLN A 118 5.79 34.07 -2.22
N GLY A 119 4.61 33.53 -1.92
CA GLY A 119 3.41 34.28 -1.53
C GLY A 119 3.28 34.61 -0.04
N GLY A 120 4.36 34.59 0.73
CA GLY A 120 4.33 34.88 2.18
C GLY A 120 3.72 33.75 3.03
N GLY A 121 3.78 32.51 2.53
CA GLY A 121 3.25 31.30 3.15
C GLY A 121 1.86 30.87 2.65
N SER A 122 1.32 31.50 1.60
CA SER A 122 0.03 31.13 1.03
C SER A 122 -0.13 31.55 -0.44
N PHE A 123 -0.99 30.88 -1.19
CA PHE A 123 -1.40 31.28 -2.54
C PHE A 123 -2.91 31.12 -2.75
N LYS A 124 -3.45 31.81 -3.75
CA LYS A 124 -4.89 31.77 -4.06
C LYS A 124 -5.24 30.45 -4.75
N ALA A 125 -6.26 29.75 -4.28
CA ALA A 125 -6.82 28.59 -4.98
C ALA A 125 -7.77 29.05 -6.11
N THR A 126 -8.15 28.14 -7.01
CA THR A 126 -9.22 28.43 -7.96
C THR A 126 -10.57 28.56 -7.24
N SER A 127 -11.63 28.95 -7.97
CA SER A 127 -13.00 29.02 -7.42
C SER A 127 -13.52 27.67 -6.92
N LYS A 128 -13.12 26.56 -7.57
CA LYS A 128 -13.40 25.19 -7.09
C LYS A 128 -12.50 24.76 -5.93
N GLY A 129 -11.51 25.59 -5.61
CA GLY A 129 -10.51 25.32 -4.60
C GLY A 129 -9.42 24.36 -5.05
N ASN A 130 -9.18 24.27 -6.36
CA ASN A 130 -8.04 23.56 -6.95
C ASN A 130 -6.77 24.43 -6.93
N LEU A 131 -5.63 23.84 -7.26
CA LEU A 131 -4.38 24.51 -7.55
C LEU A 131 -4.53 25.42 -8.80
N PRO A 132 -3.91 26.61 -8.79
CA PRO A 132 -3.85 27.47 -9.98
C PRO A 132 -3.22 26.78 -11.19
N THR A 133 -3.66 27.16 -12.38
CA THR A 133 -3.12 26.67 -13.66
C THR A 133 -1.62 26.90 -13.81
N LYS A 134 -1.05 27.92 -13.15
CA LYS A 134 0.41 28.13 -13.06
C LYS A 134 1.12 26.89 -12.50
N ILE A 135 0.70 26.42 -11.32
CA ILE A 135 1.30 25.23 -10.66
C ILE A 135 1.07 23.99 -11.52
N VAL A 136 -0.13 23.83 -12.09
CA VAL A 136 -0.46 22.68 -12.97
C VAL A 136 0.46 22.64 -14.20
N LYS A 137 0.71 23.79 -14.82
CA LYS A 137 1.62 23.88 -15.98
C LYS A 137 3.04 23.51 -15.58
N GLN A 138 3.55 24.09 -14.49
CA GLN A 138 4.89 23.78 -13.97
C GLN A 138 5.03 22.29 -13.62
N ALA A 139 4.02 21.69 -13.00
CA ALA A 139 4.01 20.27 -12.68
C ALA A 139 4.02 19.39 -13.95
N SER A 140 3.29 19.79 -14.99
CA SER A 140 3.26 19.05 -16.26
C SER A 140 4.62 19.11 -16.97
N GLU A 141 5.35 20.22 -16.83
CA GLU A 141 6.70 20.41 -17.38
C GLU A 141 7.75 19.51 -16.69
N LEU A 142 7.47 18.94 -15.51
CA LEU A 142 8.36 18.01 -14.82
C LEU A 142 8.29 16.57 -15.35
N LEU A 143 7.26 16.21 -16.13
CA LEU A 143 7.05 14.84 -16.59
C LEU A 143 8.31 14.19 -17.21
N PRO A 144 9.06 14.86 -18.11
CA PRO A 144 10.26 14.26 -18.71
C PRO A 144 11.37 13.89 -17.72
N GLU A 145 11.32 14.37 -16.48
CA GLU A 145 12.28 14.02 -15.43
C GLU A 145 11.95 12.69 -14.73
N PHE A 146 10.74 12.16 -14.92
CA PHE A 146 10.29 10.94 -14.25
C PHE A 146 10.47 9.71 -15.15
N ALA A 147 10.83 8.58 -14.55
CA ALA A 147 11.00 7.32 -15.27
C ALA A 147 9.72 6.89 -16.01
N VAL A 148 8.54 7.25 -15.50
CA VAL A 148 7.24 6.98 -16.15
C VAL A 148 7.06 7.69 -17.51
N SER A 149 7.89 8.70 -17.82
CA SER A 149 7.85 9.37 -19.12
C SER A 149 8.20 8.47 -20.30
N GLU A 150 8.91 7.35 -20.08
CA GLU A 150 9.12 6.33 -21.11
C GLU A 150 7.80 5.78 -21.66
N PHE A 151 6.76 5.80 -20.82
CA PHE A 151 5.44 5.27 -21.13
C PHE A 151 4.41 6.40 -21.31
N GLU A 152 4.88 7.58 -21.73
CA GLU A 152 4.07 8.77 -21.88
C GLU A 152 2.82 8.50 -22.71
N ARG A 153 1.70 8.96 -22.17
CA ARG A 153 0.40 8.94 -22.85
C ARG A 153 0.04 10.35 -23.25
N HIS A 154 -0.82 10.44 -24.25
CA HIS A 154 -1.41 11.73 -24.61
C HIS A 154 -2.01 12.43 -23.38
N ILE A 155 -1.80 13.74 -23.26
CA ILE A 155 -2.15 14.55 -22.09
C ILE A 155 -3.62 14.39 -21.63
N SER A 156 -4.54 14.03 -22.52
CA SER A 156 -5.95 13.82 -22.18
C SER A 156 -6.22 12.60 -21.30
N ILE A 157 -5.28 11.66 -21.23
CA ILE A 157 -5.38 10.40 -20.45
C ILE A 157 -4.13 10.17 -19.59
N SER A 158 -3.33 11.22 -19.38
CA SER A 158 -2.12 11.16 -18.55
C SER A 158 -2.49 11.32 -17.08
N GLU A 159 -1.88 10.50 -16.22
CA GLU A 159 -1.96 10.67 -14.76
C GLU A 159 -0.99 11.77 -14.27
N TYR A 160 -0.01 12.16 -15.11
CA TYR A 160 1.15 12.99 -14.76
C TYR A 160 1.23 14.33 -15.51
N ALA A 161 0.21 14.68 -16.31
CA ALA A 161 0.12 15.98 -16.98
C ALA A 161 -1.34 16.33 -17.25
N GLY A 162 -1.68 17.62 -17.21
CA GLY A 162 -3.06 18.05 -17.42
C GLY A 162 -3.23 19.55 -17.63
N SER A 163 -4.39 19.96 -18.15
CA SER A 163 -4.73 21.38 -18.36
C SER A 163 -5.21 22.10 -17.09
N ASN A 164 -5.63 21.34 -16.08
CA ASN A 164 -6.01 21.79 -14.75
C ASN A 164 -5.87 20.61 -13.77
N GLU A 165 -6.02 20.86 -12.46
CA GLU A 165 -5.86 19.82 -11.44
C GLU A 165 -6.89 18.68 -11.55
N ASP A 166 -8.14 18.95 -11.96
CA ASP A 166 -9.17 17.91 -12.13
C ASP A 166 -8.75 16.86 -13.19
N LYS A 167 -7.78 17.20 -14.05
CA LYS A 167 -7.25 16.35 -15.12
C LYS A 167 -5.79 15.94 -14.87
N PHE A 168 -5.31 16.02 -13.62
CA PHE A 168 -3.94 15.69 -13.25
C PHE A 168 -3.93 14.97 -11.91
N ASN A 169 -4.22 13.68 -11.97
CA ASN A 169 -4.42 12.81 -10.81
C ASN A 169 -3.22 12.75 -9.86
N ALA A 170 -1.98 12.60 -10.36
CA ALA A 170 -0.81 12.52 -9.49
C ALA A 170 -0.54 13.84 -8.73
N LEU A 171 -0.78 14.99 -9.37
CA LEU A 171 -0.70 16.30 -8.72
C LEU A 171 -1.82 16.48 -7.68
N HIS A 172 -3.06 16.11 -8.04
CA HIS A 172 -4.19 16.17 -7.13
C HIS A 172 -3.95 15.30 -5.88
N TYR A 173 -3.52 14.06 -6.09
CA TYR A 173 -3.12 13.12 -5.05
C TYR A 173 -2.08 13.75 -4.11
N SER A 174 -1.03 14.36 -4.66
CA SER A 174 0.05 15.00 -3.88
C SER A 174 -0.48 16.15 -3.00
N ARG A 175 -1.39 16.98 -3.52
CA ARG A 175 -2.04 18.03 -2.74
C ARG A 175 -2.89 17.45 -1.61
N VAL A 176 -3.68 16.41 -1.88
CA VAL A 176 -4.54 15.77 -0.87
C VAL A 176 -3.67 15.15 0.24
N LEU A 177 -2.59 14.46 -0.10
CA LEU A 177 -1.65 13.94 0.88
C LEU A 177 -1.07 15.06 1.76
N ALA A 178 -0.71 16.20 1.16
CA ALA A 178 -0.17 17.33 1.92
C ALA A 178 -1.18 17.94 2.89
N GLU A 179 -2.48 17.90 2.56
CA GLU A 179 -3.55 18.28 3.49
C GLU A 179 -3.73 17.26 4.62
N ILE A 180 -3.75 15.96 4.30
CA ILE A 180 -3.87 14.87 5.28
C ILE A 180 -2.69 14.87 6.25
N ALA A 181 -1.46 15.00 5.73
CA ALA A 181 -0.24 15.15 6.52
C ALA A 181 -0.21 16.47 7.31
N GLY A 182 -1.17 17.37 7.08
CA GLY A 182 -1.29 18.64 7.78
C GLY A 182 -0.17 19.62 7.46
N ILE A 183 0.47 19.50 6.30
CA ILE A 183 1.52 20.41 5.81
C ILE A 183 0.85 21.69 5.31
N ILE A 184 -0.19 21.53 4.49
CA ILE A 184 -1.00 22.62 3.96
C ILE A 184 -2.44 22.53 4.46
N TYR A 185 -3.17 23.64 4.33
CA TYR A 185 -4.61 23.68 4.56
C TYR A 185 -5.25 24.78 3.72
N ARG A 186 -6.53 24.59 3.38
CA ARG A 186 -7.31 25.59 2.64
C ARG A 186 -8.14 26.46 3.59
N ARG A 187 -8.02 27.78 3.48
CA ARG A 187 -8.86 28.75 4.23
C ARG A 187 -9.10 30.00 3.40
N SER A 188 -10.37 30.43 3.36
CA SER A 188 -10.79 31.66 2.66
C SER A 188 -10.34 31.70 1.19
N GLY A 189 -10.49 30.60 0.46
CA GLY A 189 -10.10 30.50 -0.96
C GLY A 189 -8.60 30.50 -1.24
N ARG A 190 -7.77 30.25 -0.21
CA ARG A 190 -6.31 30.17 -0.33
C ARG A 190 -5.79 28.87 0.27
N TYR A 191 -4.72 28.35 -0.30
CA TYR A 191 -3.89 27.34 0.34
C TYR A 191 -2.81 28.03 1.18
N HIS A 192 -2.61 27.53 2.39
CA HIS A 192 -1.62 28.01 3.34
C HIS A 192 -0.71 26.86 3.74
N VAL A 193 0.60 27.11 3.83
CA VAL A 193 1.54 26.18 4.49
C VAL A 193 1.52 26.50 5.97
N LYS A 194 1.36 25.51 6.85
CA LYS A 194 1.37 25.74 8.31
C LYS A 194 2.68 26.38 8.75
N LYS A 195 2.66 27.24 9.77
CA LYS A 195 3.88 27.92 10.26
C LYS A 195 4.96 26.95 10.73
N SER A 196 4.59 25.81 11.32
CA SER A 196 5.52 24.72 11.64
C SER A 196 6.16 24.13 10.38
N ALA A 197 5.36 23.82 9.36
CA ALA A 197 5.85 23.33 8.07
C ALA A 197 6.75 24.35 7.36
N GLN A 198 6.41 25.65 7.38
CA GLN A 198 7.30 26.69 6.82
C GLN A 198 8.70 26.65 7.48
N LYS A 199 8.76 26.49 8.80
CA LYS A 199 10.04 26.38 9.54
C LYS A 199 10.79 25.10 9.18
N GLN A 200 10.10 23.96 9.13
CA GLN A 200 10.69 22.68 8.72
C GLN A 200 11.26 22.75 7.30
N TYR A 201 10.52 23.33 6.37
CA TYR A 201 10.96 23.49 4.98
C TYR A 201 12.22 24.35 4.87
N LEU A 202 12.28 25.47 5.60
CA LEU A 202 13.46 26.34 5.61
C LEU A 202 14.69 25.68 6.26
N ALA A 203 14.49 24.77 7.22
CA ALA A 203 15.58 24.12 7.94
C ALA A 203 16.10 22.85 7.24
N HIS A 204 15.20 22.08 6.64
CA HIS A 204 15.48 20.71 6.19
C HIS A 204 15.03 20.44 4.75
N GLY A 205 14.53 21.45 4.04
CA GLY A 205 14.05 21.30 2.67
C GLY A 205 12.81 20.43 2.56
N ILE A 206 12.61 19.88 1.37
CA ILE A 206 11.45 19.03 1.04
C ILE A 206 11.51 17.67 1.77
N GLN A 207 12.72 17.21 2.12
CA GLN A 207 12.97 15.93 2.80
C GLN A 207 12.21 15.83 4.13
N ALA A 208 12.00 16.96 4.82
CA ALA A 208 11.24 17.04 6.08
C ALA A 208 9.82 16.45 5.98
N PHE A 209 9.27 16.38 4.78
CA PHE A 209 7.89 15.97 4.54
C PHE A 209 7.76 14.58 3.92
N PHE A 210 8.86 13.89 3.63
CA PHE A 210 8.81 12.57 2.99
C PHE A 210 8.05 11.55 3.85
N ILE A 211 8.48 11.32 5.10
CA ILE A 211 7.83 10.39 6.01
C ILE A 211 6.38 10.80 6.33
N PRO A 212 6.07 12.07 6.69
CA PRO A 212 4.68 12.49 6.90
C PRO A 212 3.75 12.25 5.70
N MET A 213 4.24 12.47 4.47
CA MET A 213 3.47 12.21 3.26
C MET A 213 3.27 10.70 3.03
N LEU A 214 4.28 9.88 3.32
CA LEU A 214 4.24 8.43 3.14
C LEU A 214 3.30 7.77 4.16
N GLU A 215 3.33 8.23 5.41
CA GLU A 215 2.38 7.85 6.45
C GLU A 215 0.96 8.25 6.04
N ALA A 216 0.74 9.48 5.57
CA ALA A 216 -0.56 9.92 5.07
C ALA A 216 -1.06 9.02 3.93
N ALA A 217 -0.18 8.63 3.00
CA ALA A 217 -0.51 7.75 1.89
C ALA A 217 -0.92 6.36 2.36
N THR A 218 -0.21 5.78 3.31
CA THR A 218 -0.38 4.36 3.72
C THR A 218 -1.38 4.17 4.86
N SER A 219 -1.68 5.20 5.67
CA SER A 219 -2.55 5.05 6.85
C SER A 219 -3.89 5.81 6.75
N GLN A 220 -3.97 6.90 5.98
CA GLN A 220 -5.10 7.83 6.03
C GLN A 220 -5.78 8.06 4.68
N TYR A 221 -5.01 8.22 3.61
CA TYR A 221 -5.55 8.45 2.27
C TYR A 221 -6.46 7.30 1.83
N ASN A 222 -7.61 7.59 1.22
CA ASN A 222 -8.47 6.57 0.65
C ASN A 222 -7.94 6.13 -0.71
N TRP A 223 -7.39 4.92 -0.80
CA TRP A 223 -6.81 4.40 -2.04
C TRP A 223 -7.83 4.23 -3.18
N GLY A 224 -9.12 4.09 -2.88
CA GLY A 224 -10.19 4.03 -3.89
C GLY A 224 -10.63 5.40 -4.44
N TYR A 225 -10.10 6.51 -3.92
CA TYR A 225 -10.61 7.85 -4.23
C TYR A 225 -10.61 8.22 -5.73
N LEU A 226 -9.64 7.72 -6.51
CA LEU A 226 -9.48 8.05 -7.93
C LEU A 226 -9.96 6.95 -8.88
N ASP A 227 -10.59 5.91 -8.37
CA ASP A 227 -10.71 4.65 -9.10
C ASP A 227 -12.16 4.37 -9.53
N GLY A 228 -13.15 4.88 -8.78
CA GLY A 228 -14.56 4.80 -9.13
C GLY A 228 -15.18 3.41 -8.96
N TRP A 229 -14.49 2.48 -8.30
CA TRP A 229 -15.06 1.19 -7.93
C TRP A 229 -16.02 1.35 -6.74
N GLU A 230 -17.14 0.63 -6.78
CA GLU A 230 -18.11 0.60 -5.67
C GLU A 230 -17.61 -0.25 -4.48
N GLN A 231 -16.70 -1.19 -4.73
CA GLN A 231 -16.19 -2.10 -3.72
C GLN A 231 -15.19 -1.42 -2.78
N GLU A 232 -15.52 -1.41 -1.48
CA GLU A 232 -14.64 -0.92 -0.42
C GLU A 232 -13.68 -2.02 0.06
N VAL A 233 -12.63 -2.26 -0.74
CA VAL A 233 -11.49 -3.12 -0.33
C VAL A 233 -10.33 -2.25 0.14
N ASP A 234 -10.10 -2.23 1.45
CA ASP A 234 -8.96 -1.53 2.03
C ASP A 234 -7.68 -2.39 1.93
N LEU A 235 -6.84 -2.05 0.94
CA LEU A 235 -5.54 -2.69 0.71
C LEU A 235 -4.41 -2.05 1.54
N ARG A 236 -4.68 -0.94 2.23
CA ARG A 236 -3.66 -0.21 2.99
C ARG A 236 -3.10 -1.06 4.11
N ALA A 237 -3.93 -1.81 4.82
CA ALA A 237 -3.47 -2.65 5.94
C ALA A 237 -2.35 -3.63 5.56
N ILE A 238 -2.30 -4.07 4.30
CA ILE A 238 -1.32 -5.05 3.81
C ILE A 238 -0.24 -4.43 2.91
N TRP A 239 -0.11 -3.10 2.89
CA TRP A 239 0.76 -2.38 1.97
C TRP A 239 2.23 -2.83 2.07
N LEU A 240 2.71 -3.06 3.30
CA LEU A 240 4.11 -3.39 3.56
C LEU A 240 4.45 -4.81 3.10
N PHE A 241 3.53 -5.76 3.29
CA PHE A 241 3.65 -7.11 2.71
C PHE A 241 3.73 -7.04 1.19
N MET A 242 2.80 -6.32 0.55
CA MET A 242 2.80 -6.19 -0.92
C MET A 242 4.08 -5.52 -1.43
N LEU A 243 4.57 -4.50 -0.71
CA LEU A 243 5.80 -3.79 -1.02
C LEU A 243 7.02 -4.71 -0.96
N TRP A 244 7.16 -5.47 0.12
CA TRP A 244 8.26 -6.43 0.31
C TRP A 244 8.30 -7.48 -0.80
N ARG A 245 7.15 -8.09 -1.09
CA ARG A 245 7.03 -9.12 -2.15
C ARG A 245 7.40 -8.54 -3.50
N LEU A 246 6.79 -7.41 -3.86
CA LEU A 246 7.08 -6.77 -5.14
C LEU A 246 8.54 -6.32 -5.26
N GLN A 247 9.16 -5.83 -4.18
CA GLN A 247 10.59 -5.48 -4.21
C GLN A 247 11.48 -6.71 -4.41
N SER A 248 11.06 -7.86 -3.88
CA SER A 248 11.84 -9.11 -3.91
C SER A 248 11.89 -9.75 -5.30
N HIS A 249 10.79 -9.73 -6.06
CA HIS A 249 10.70 -10.43 -7.35
C HIS A 249 10.12 -9.61 -8.52
N GLY A 250 9.55 -8.42 -8.28
CA GLY A 250 9.06 -7.53 -9.34
C GLY A 250 7.93 -8.10 -10.20
N ASN A 251 7.19 -9.10 -9.70
CA ASN A 251 6.16 -9.81 -10.46
C ASN A 251 4.78 -9.61 -9.81
N THR A 252 3.86 -8.98 -10.53
CA THR A 252 2.52 -8.64 -10.05
C THR A 252 1.57 -9.84 -10.00
N GLU A 253 1.72 -10.81 -10.90
CA GLU A 253 0.92 -12.04 -10.87
C GLU A 253 1.27 -12.87 -9.64
N GLN A 254 2.57 -13.08 -9.41
CA GLN A 254 3.07 -13.76 -8.22
C GLN A 254 2.66 -13.02 -6.94
N LEU A 255 2.78 -11.69 -6.91
CA LEU A 255 2.32 -10.87 -5.79
C LEU A 255 0.83 -11.13 -5.50
N MET A 256 -0.01 -11.23 -6.53
CA MET A 256 -1.44 -11.47 -6.33
C MET A 256 -1.74 -12.86 -5.79
N GLU A 257 -1.02 -13.89 -6.23
CA GLU A 257 -1.13 -15.24 -5.66
C GLU A 257 -0.76 -15.26 -4.18
N GLU A 258 0.32 -14.58 -3.82
CA GLU A 258 0.80 -14.45 -2.44
C GLU A 258 -0.18 -13.65 -1.57
N VAL A 259 -0.75 -12.55 -2.09
CA VAL A 259 -1.79 -11.78 -1.39
C VAL A 259 -3.06 -12.60 -1.15
N ILE A 260 -3.54 -13.34 -2.15
CA ILE A 260 -4.72 -14.20 -2.00
C ILE A 260 -4.46 -15.32 -0.99
N THR A 261 -3.24 -15.87 -0.99
CA THR A 261 -2.83 -16.93 -0.06
C THR A 261 -2.73 -16.40 1.37
N ALA A 262 -2.10 -15.24 1.59
CA ALA A 262 -1.93 -14.64 2.91
C ALA A 262 -3.23 -14.01 3.45
N PHE A 263 -4.05 -13.41 2.58
CA PHE A 263 -5.24 -12.63 2.95
C PHE A 263 -6.48 -13.07 2.17
N PRO A 264 -6.90 -14.34 2.31
CA PRO A 264 -8.02 -14.89 1.56
C PRO A 264 -9.35 -14.17 1.79
N ASP A 265 -9.51 -13.55 2.96
CA ASP A 265 -10.72 -12.80 3.32
C ASP A 265 -10.93 -11.53 2.47
N LEU A 266 -9.90 -11.04 1.75
CA LEU A 266 -10.08 -9.94 0.80
C LEU A 266 -11.04 -10.31 -0.33
N LEU A 267 -11.06 -11.59 -0.74
CA LEU A 267 -11.96 -12.07 -1.79
C LEU A 267 -13.43 -12.01 -1.38
N LEU A 268 -13.74 -12.10 -0.08
CA LEU A 268 -15.11 -11.92 0.44
C LEU A 268 -15.69 -10.53 0.13
N ARG A 269 -14.83 -9.54 -0.10
CA ARG A 269 -15.22 -8.16 -0.41
C ARG A 269 -15.25 -7.88 -1.92
N CYS A 270 -14.97 -8.89 -2.73
CA CYS A 270 -14.93 -8.83 -4.19
C CYS A 270 -15.99 -9.79 -4.76
N PRO A 271 -17.27 -9.40 -4.86
CA PRO A 271 -18.29 -10.30 -5.40
C PRO A 271 -17.96 -10.69 -6.84
N GLU A 272 -18.18 -11.96 -7.19
CA GLU A 272 -18.06 -12.43 -8.57
C GLU A 272 -19.22 -11.89 -9.41
N ASP A 273 -18.92 -11.56 -10.67
CA ASP A 273 -19.92 -11.21 -11.68
C ASP A 273 -19.76 -12.07 -12.94
N GLU A 274 -20.67 -11.94 -13.90
CA GLU A 274 -20.67 -12.74 -15.14
C GLU A 274 -19.41 -12.56 -16.00
N TYR A 275 -18.63 -11.50 -15.76
CA TYR A 275 -17.47 -11.12 -16.56
C TYR A 275 -16.13 -11.31 -15.82
N ARG A 276 -16.14 -11.41 -14.49
CA ARG A 276 -14.94 -11.35 -13.65
C ARG A 276 -15.06 -12.21 -12.38
N SER A 277 -14.00 -12.96 -12.09
CA SER A 277 -13.83 -13.64 -10.80
C SER A 277 -13.43 -12.67 -9.68
N SER A 278 -13.60 -13.13 -8.43
CA SER A 278 -13.20 -12.36 -7.23
C SER A 278 -11.70 -11.99 -7.28
N SER A 279 -10.87 -12.94 -7.72
CA SER A 279 -9.42 -12.77 -7.83
C SER A 279 -9.03 -11.76 -8.90
N GLN A 280 -9.72 -11.76 -10.04
CA GLN A 280 -9.49 -10.78 -11.10
C GLN A 280 -9.91 -9.37 -10.67
N LEU A 281 -11.02 -9.23 -9.95
CA LEU A 281 -11.46 -7.95 -9.41
C LEU A 281 -10.45 -7.42 -8.38
N LEU A 282 -10.03 -8.26 -7.44
CA LEU A 282 -9.00 -7.92 -6.44
C LEU A 282 -7.70 -7.51 -7.13
N GLY A 283 -7.22 -8.29 -8.10
CA GLY A 283 -6.00 -7.99 -8.86
C GLY A 283 -6.05 -6.64 -9.57
N ARG A 284 -7.18 -6.29 -10.20
CA ARG A 284 -7.36 -4.97 -10.84
C ARG A 284 -7.37 -3.83 -9.82
N MET A 285 -8.00 -4.01 -8.67
CA MET A 285 -7.97 -3.02 -7.60
C MET A 285 -6.56 -2.87 -7.03
N THR A 286 -5.82 -3.97 -6.82
CA THR A 286 -4.42 -3.92 -6.38
C THR A 286 -3.54 -3.18 -7.39
N ASP A 287 -3.60 -3.54 -8.67
CA ASP A 287 -2.85 -2.85 -9.71
C ASP A 287 -3.16 -1.35 -9.76
N SER A 288 -4.45 -1.00 -9.71
CA SER A 288 -4.88 0.39 -9.77
C SER A 288 -4.50 1.20 -8.53
N ARG A 289 -4.71 0.65 -7.32
CA ARG A 289 -4.58 1.37 -6.04
C ARG A 289 -3.15 1.33 -5.50
N PHE A 290 -2.51 0.17 -5.54
CA PHE A 290 -1.18 -0.06 -5.00
C PHE A 290 -0.10 0.24 -6.05
N THR A 291 -0.13 -0.43 -7.20
CA THR A 291 0.97 -0.32 -8.17
C THR A 291 0.98 1.04 -8.86
N LYS A 292 -0.12 1.44 -9.52
CA LYS A 292 -0.17 2.65 -10.36
C LYS A 292 -0.32 3.94 -9.54
N ARG A 293 -1.25 3.97 -8.58
CA ARG A 293 -1.59 5.22 -7.85
C ARG A 293 -0.94 5.37 -6.48
N PHE A 294 -0.14 4.40 -6.06
CA PHE A 294 0.77 4.54 -4.93
C PHE A 294 2.22 4.41 -5.40
N LEU A 295 2.69 3.21 -5.77
CA LEU A 295 4.12 3.02 -6.05
C LEU A 295 4.64 3.87 -7.23
N GLU A 296 3.92 3.91 -8.37
CA GLU A 296 4.37 4.69 -9.53
C GLU A 296 4.26 6.20 -9.29
N PHE A 297 3.17 6.67 -8.65
CA PHE A 297 3.02 8.08 -8.25
C PHE A 297 4.18 8.57 -7.38
N TRP A 298 4.69 7.70 -6.52
CA TRP A 298 5.83 7.99 -5.64
C TRP A 298 7.20 7.83 -6.34
N GLY A 299 7.25 7.26 -7.54
CA GLY A 299 8.49 6.98 -8.28
C GLY A 299 9.22 5.72 -7.81
N PHE A 300 8.53 4.82 -7.08
CA PHE A 300 9.10 3.56 -6.59
C PHE A 300 9.14 2.48 -7.67
N VAL A 301 8.23 2.52 -8.61
CA VAL A 301 8.18 1.62 -9.75
C VAL A 301 7.88 2.40 -11.03
N THR A 302 8.10 1.77 -12.18
CA THR A 302 7.43 2.12 -13.43
C THR A 302 6.62 0.94 -13.91
N VAL A 303 5.46 1.21 -14.51
CA VAL A 303 4.59 0.18 -15.06
C VAL A 303 4.60 0.31 -16.57
N ALA A 304 5.32 -0.61 -17.23
CA ALA A 304 5.30 -0.66 -18.69
C ALA A 304 3.89 -1.05 -19.16
N PRO A 305 3.20 -0.20 -19.94
CA PRO A 305 1.87 -0.49 -20.41
C PRO A 305 1.93 -1.65 -21.40
N MET A 306 0.94 -2.52 -21.27
CA MET A 306 0.60 -3.59 -22.20
C MET A 306 0.95 -3.26 -23.67
N ARG A 307 1.93 -3.97 -24.24
CA ARG A 307 2.24 -3.90 -25.69
C ARG A 307 1.58 -5.09 -26.38
N HIS A 308 0.80 -4.82 -27.43
CA HIS A 308 0.40 -5.87 -28.37
C HIS A 308 1.62 -6.27 -29.19
N ILE A 309 2.22 -7.42 -28.87
CA ILE A 309 3.18 -8.09 -29.75
C ILE A 309 2.56 -9.44 -30.10
N ASP A 310 2.33 -9.66 -31.39
CA ASP A 310 1.96 -10.96 -31.98
C ASP A 310 0.84 -11.74 -31.26
N ASP A 311 -0.31 -11.09 -31.03
CA ASP A 311 -1.53 -11.71 -30.50
C ASP A 311 -1.46 -12.33 -29.08
N PHE A 312 -0.31 -12.24 -28.40
CA PHE A 312 -0.17 -12.69 -27.01
C PHE A 312 -0.28 -11.51 -26.04
N ARG A 313 -1.20 -11.63 -25.08
CA ARG A 313 -1.30 -10.69 -23.96
C ARG A 313 -0.14 -10.96 -23.00
N THR A 314 0.81 -10.04 -22.93
CA THR A 314 1.80 -10.04 -21.85
C THR A 314 1.31 -9.13 -20.72
N PRO A 315 1.41 -9.57 -19.45
CA PRO A 315 1.04 -8.74 -18.29
C PRO A 315 1.87 -7.45 -18.22
N ASP A 316 1.32 -6.43 -17.56
CA ASP A 316 2.07 -5.20 -17.25
C ASP A 316 3.37 -5.56 -16.51
N LYS A 317 4.52 -5.17 -17.09
CA LYS A 317 5.82 -5.41 -16.46
C LYS A 317 6.11 -4.26 -15.50
N VAL A 318 6.24 -4.59 -14.23
CA VAL A 318 6.64 -3.63 -13.20
C VAL A 318 8.16 -3.64 -13.08
N GLU A 319 8.76 -2.46 -13.16
CA GLU A 319 10.18 -2.26 -12.95
C GLU A 319 10.42 -1.48 -11.66
N VAL A 320 11.06 -2.13 -10.70
CA VAL A 320 11.41 -1.53 -9.40
C VAL A 320 12.50 -0.48 -9.61
N GLN A 321 12.20 0.76 -9.24
CA GLN A 321 13.12 1.90 -9.37
C GLN A 321 14.10 1.95 -8.18
N PRO A 322 15.30 2.53 -8.35
CA PRO A 322 16.29 2.65 -7.28
C PRO A 322 15.76 3.30 -6.01
N LEU A 323 14.87 4.29 -6.14
CA LEU A 323 14.27 5.01 -5.03
C LEU A 323 13.57 4.07 -4.04
N MET A 324 12.89 3.02 -4.53
CA MET A 324 12.19 2.06 -3.65
C MET A 324 13.16 1.35 -2.70
N LYS A 325 14.34 0.95 -3.20
CA LYS A 325 15.37 0.26 -2.41
C LYS A 325 16.13 1.19 -1.48
N GLN A 326 16.23 2.47 -1.84
CA GLN A 326 16.80 3.50 -0.96
C GLN A 326 15.86 3.78 0.22
N VAL A 327 14.56 3.84 -0.03
CA VAL A 327 13.54 4.10 1.00
C VAL A 327 13.32 2.89 1.89
N PHE A 328 13.12 1.70 1.31
CA PHE A 328 12.70 0.52 2.05
C PHE A 328 13.78 -0.55 2.03
N GLN A 329 14.45 -0.75 3.17
CA GLN A 329 15.43 -1.81 3.36
C GLN A 329 14.82 -2.90 4.25
N PHE A 330 14.58 -4.06 3.66
CA PHE A 330 14.01 -5.22 4.34
C PHE A 330 15.12 -6.15 4.86
N ASP A 331 14.99 -6.59 6.11
CA ASP A 331 15.84 -7.57 6.78
C ASP A 331 14.92 -8.60 7.46
N VAL A 332 14.40 -9.52 6.64
CA VAL A 332 13.32 -10.47 7.02
C VAL A 332 13.63 -11.90 6.65
#